data_AF-A0A962C303-F1
#
_entry.id   AF-A0A962C303-F1
#
_cell.length_a   1.000
_cell.length_b   1.000
_cell.length_c   1.000
_cell.angle_alpha   90.00
_cell.angle_beta   90.00
_cell.angle_gamma   90.00
#
_symmetry.space_group_name_H-M   'P 1'
#
loop_
_entity.id
_entity.type
_entity.pdbx_description
1 polymer ?
#
loop_
_entity_poly.entity_id
_entity_poly.type
_entity_poly.pdbx_seq_one_letter_code
_entity_poly.pdbx_strand_id
1 'polypeptide(L)'
;LSYFCGVSTSECPSVQIEGANRVRAVSALFQRHRLGAPLAPVKDASGEVVAATFKAKGRIPLTAVFSADTATGQLRMSFTNFDDLATASKSVPPEQVGVALYDEIGRYLMRDPNQQLMRETLPEDYRSQLRARVQ
;
A
#
# COMPACT_ATOMS: atom_id res chain seq x y z
N LEU A 1 -11.63 -9.65 4.53
CA LEU A 1 -11.61 -8.87 5.79
C LEU A 1 -11.31 -7.41 5.49
N SER A 2 -11.95 -6.48 6.21
CA SER A 2 -11.61 -5.06 6.14
C SER A 2 -11.61 -4.44 7.54
N TYR A 3 -10.60 -3.63 7.83
CA TYR A 3 -10.43 -2.88 9.07
C TYR A 3 -10.03 -1.44 8.74
N PHE A 4 -10.48 -0.46 9.52
CA PHE A 4 -10.14 0.94 9.26
C PHE A 4 -9.16 1.47 10.29
N CYS A 5 -7.98 1.88 9.85
CA CYS A 5 -6.97 2.52 10.69
C CYS A 5 -7.14 4.04 10.69
N GLY A 6 -7.15 4.65 11.86
CA GLY A 6 -7.17 6.11 12.00
C GLY A 6 -5.85 6.73 11.59
N VAL A 7 -5.90 7.85 10.86
CA VAL A 7 -4.72 8.68 10.57
C VAL A 7 -4.39 9.51 11.82
N SER A 8 -3.18 9.36 12.34
CA SER A 8 -2.63 10.19 13.42
C SER A 8 -2.38 11.61 12.92
N THR A 9 -3.45 12.39 12.82
CA THR A 9 -3.45 13.71 12.17
C THR A 9 -2.54 14.70 12.90
N SER A 10 -2.37 14.53 14.21
CA SER A 10 -1.44 15.32 15.04
C SER A 10 0.03 15.13 14.65
N GLU A 11 0.39 13.94 14.15
CA GLU A 11 1.76 13.58 13.76
C GLU A 11 2.01 13.82 12.26
N CYS A 12 0.97 14.18 11.50
CA CYS A 12 1.07 14.43 10.07
C CYS A 12 1.56 15.86 9.77
N PRO A 13 2.56 16.04 8.88
CA PRO A 13 3.01 17.36 8.46
C PRO A 13 1.92 18.09 7.67
N SER A 14 1.97 19.41 7.69
CA SER A 14 1.20 20.27 6.78
C SER A 14 2.12 20.75 5.68
N VAL A 15 1.80 20.43 4.43
CA VAL A 15 2.67 20.72 3.28
C VAL A 15 1.93 21.60 2.29
N GLN A 16 2.53 22.75 1.94
CA GLN A 16 2.06 23.58 0.85
C GLN A 16 2.59 23.04 -0.47
N ILE A 17 1.70 22.85 -1.44
CA ILE A 17 2.02 22.39 -2.78
C ILE A 17 1.67 23.51 -3.75
N GLU A 18 2.58 23.78 -4.68
CA GLU A 18 2.45 24.79 -5.71
C GLU A 18 2.54 24.16 -7.10
N GLY A 19 1.90 24.80 -8.07
CA GLY A 19 1.75 24.33 -9.44
C GLY A 19 0.49 23.48 -9.62
N ALA A 20 -0.37 23.87 -10.55
CA ALA A 20 -1.68 23.26 -10.71
C ALA A 20 -1.65 21.75 -10.99
N ASN A 21 -0.70 21.28 -11.81
CA ASN A 21 -0.50 19.85 -12.07
C ASN A 21 -0.15 19.07 -10.79
N ARG A 22 0.70 19.62 -9.92
CA ARG A 22 1.09 18.98 -8.65
C ARG A 22 -0.08 18.98 -7.68
N VAL A 23 -0.79 20.10 -7.54
CA VAL A 23 -1.99 20.20 -6.69
C VAL A 23 -3.05 19.19 -7.11
N ARG A 24 -3.30 19.03 -8.42
CA ARG A 24 -4.23 18.02 -8.95
C ARG A 24 -3.78 16.59 -8.62
N ALA A 25 -2.50 16.27 -8.82
CA ALA A 25 -1.95 14.95 -8.51
C ALA A 25 -2.08 14.59 -7.02
N VAL A 26 -1.71 15.50 -6.12
CA VAL A 26 -1.82 15.28 -4.67
C VAL A 26 -3.29 15.21 -4.23
N SER A 27 -4.17 16.04 -4.80
CA SER A 27 -5.61 15.98 -4.54
C SER A 27 -6.21 14.63 -4.93
N ALA A 28 -5.83 14.09 -6.10
CA ALA A 28 -6.29 12.77 -6.55
C ALA A 28 -5.83 11.65 -5.59
N LEU A 29 -4.58 11.72 -5.10
CA LEU A 29 -4.06 10.77 -4.12
C LEU A 29 -4.82 10.86 -2.79
N PHE A 30 -5.03 12.07 -2.27
CA PHE A 30 -5.80 12.29 -1.04
C PHE A 30 -7.24 11.81 -1.16
N GLN A 31 -7.89 12.04 -2.31
CA GLN A 31 -9.24 11.53 -2.58
C GLN A 31 -9.27 10.00 -2.64
N ARG A 32 -8.34 9.38 -3.38
CA ARG A 32 -8.25 7.92 -3.51
C ARG A 32 -8.14 7.21 -2.16
N HIS A 33 -7.35 7.77 -1.24
CA HIS A 33 -7.13 7.21 0.09
C HIS A 33 -7.98 7.84 1.19
N ARG A 34 -8.92 8.72 0.85
CA ARG A 34 -9.84 9.41 1.78
C ARG A 34 -9.10 10.17 2.90
N LEU A 35 -7.98 10.82 2.55
CA LEU A 35 -7.07 11.53 3.48
C LEU A 35 -7.47 12.98 3.79
N GLY A 36 -8.68 13.38 3.42
CA GLY A 36 -9.19 14.75 3.56
C GLY A 36 -9.05 15.59 2.30
N ALA A 37 -9.71 16.74 2.28
CA ALA A 37 -9.65 17.72 1.19
C ALA A 37 -8.47 18.69 1.37
N PRO A 38 -7.97 19.29 0.27
CA PRO A 38 -6.99 20.37 0.35
C PRO A 38 -7.52 21.55 1.18
N LEU A 39 -6.61 22.18 1.91
CA LEU A 39 -6.83 23.36 2.73
C LEU A 39 -6.31 24.60 1.99
N ALA A 40 -6.94 25.75 2.21
CA ALA A 40 -6.54 27.05 1.65
C ALA A 40 -6.18 27.00 0.13
N PRO A 41 -7.07 26.52 -0.75
CA PRO A 41 -6.79 26.50 -2.18
C PRO A 41 -6.68 27.92 -2.75
N VAL A 42 -5.58 28.20 -3.44
CA VAL A 42 -5.32 29.46 -4.15
C VAL A 42 -5.58 29.22 -5.63
N LYS A 43 -6.41 30.07 -6.23
CA LYS A 43 -6.78 30.01 -7.64
C LYS A 43 -6.11 31.13 -8.44
N ASP A 44 -5.79 30.85 -9.70
CA ASP A 44 -5.37 31.88 -10.64
C ASP A 44 -6.57 32.61 -11.28
N ALA A 45 -6.28 33.52 -12.22
CA ALA A 45 -7.29 34.30 -12.95
C ALA A 45 -8.21 33.44 -13.84
N SER A 46 -7.80 32.22 -14.19
CA SER A 46 -8.63 31.26 -14.93
C SER A 46 -9.55 30.45 -14.00
N GLY A 47 -9.34 30.54 -12.68
CA GLY A 47 -10.05 29.78 -11.66
C GLY A 47 -9.42 28.41 -11.36
N GLU A 48 -8.26 28.09 -11.96
CA GLU A 48 -7.53 26.85 -11.68
C GLU A 48 -6.80 26.95 -10.34
N VAL A 49 -6.84 25.88 -9.53
CA VAL A 49 -6.13 25.84 -8.24
C VAL A 49 -4.63 25.64 -8.49
N VAL A 50 -3.85 26.68 -8.27
CA VAL A 50 -2.40 26.71 -8.49
C VAL A 50 -1.59 26.41 -7.23
N ALA A 51 -2.19 26.55 -6.04
CA ALA A 51 -1.56 26.15 -4.78
C ALA A 51 -2.59 25.68 -3.76
N ALA A 52 -2.20 24.78 -2.85
CA ALA A 52 -3.02 24.36 -1.71
C ALA A 52 -2.16 23.74 -0.60
N THR A 53 -2.65 23.77 0.64
CA THR A 53 -2.04 23.08 1.78
C THR A 53 -2.69 21.72 2.00
N PHE A 54 -1.87 20.68 2.19
CA PHE A 54 -2.33 19.32 2.45
C PHE A 54 -1.91 18.88 3.85
N LYS A 55 -2.85 18.32 4.61
CA LYS A 55 -2.60 17.66 5.89
C LYS A 55 -3.46 16.39 5.95
N ALA A 56 -2.82 15.23 6.04
CA ALA A 56 -3.52 13.95 6.03
C ALA A 56 -4.40 13.80 7.28
N LYS A 57 -5.64 13.36 7.09
CA LYS A 57 -6.62 13.08 8.16
C LYS A 57 -7.58 11.97 7.77
N GLY A 58 -8.36 11.46 8.72
CA GLY A 58 -9.42 10.49 8.47
C GLY A 58 -9.01 9.06 8.77
N ARG A 59 -9.40 8.12 7.91
CA ARG A 59 -9.17 6.68 8.10
C ARG A 59 -8.83 5.97 6.81
N ILE A 60 -7.92 5.00 6.89
CA ILE A 60 -7.43 4.22 5.76
C ILE A 60 -7.94 2.78 5.91
N PRO A 61 -8.67 2.23 4.92
CA PRO A 61 -9.10 0.84 4.96
C PRO A 61 -7.90 -0.08 4.71
N LEU A 62 -7.63 -0.98 5.64
CA LEU A 62 -6.80 -2.16 5.45
C LEU A 62 -7.70 -3.30 4.98
N THR A 63 -7.35 -3.94 3.87
CA THR A 63 -8.18 -5.01 3.29
C THR A 63 -7.33 -6.23 2.98
N ALA A 64 -7.79 -7.40 3.43
CA ALA A 64 -7.22 -8.69 3.04
C ALA A 64 -8.30 -9.51 2.31
N VAL A 65 -7.97 -9.92 1.08
CA VAL A 65 -8.85 -10.71 0.20
C VAL A 65 -8.17 -12.04 -0.08
N PHE A 66 -8.93 -13.12 0.07
CA PHE A 66 -8.50 -14.49 -0.20
C PHE A 66 -9.48 -15.08 -1.21
N SER A 67 -8.96 -15.61 -2.31
CA SER A 67 -9.76 -16.22 -3.36
C SER A 67 -9.10 -17.51 -3.82
N ALA A 68 -9.85 -18.61 -3.80
CA ALA A 68 -9.42 -19.86 -4.43
C ALA A 68 -9.87 -19.85 -5.90
N ASP A 69 -8.92 -20.09 -6.80
CA ASP A 69 -9.19 -20.20 -8.23
C ASP A 69 -9.45 -21.66 -8.59
N THR A 70 -10.65 -21.96 -9.08
CA THR A 70 -11.06 -23.32 -9.45
C THR A 70 -10.36 -23.85 -10.70
N ALA A 71 -9.82 -22.97 -11.56
CA ALA A 71 -9.12 -23.38 -12.78
C ALA A 71 -7.66 -23.76 -12.50
N THR A 72 -6.96 -22.99 -11.66
CA THR A 72 -5.56 -23.22 -11.31
C THR A 72 -5.36 -24.02 -10.02
N GLY A 73 -6.41 -24.15 -9.20
CA GLY A 73 -6.34 -24.76 -7.87
C GLY A 73 -5.60 -23.91 -6.84
N GLN A 74 -5.15 -22.69 -7.19
CA GLN A 74 -4.33 -21.88 -6.30
C GLN A 74 -5.16 -21.00 -5.37
N LEU A 75 -4.64 -20.77 -4.16
CA LEU A 75 -5.12 -19.73 -3.26
C LEU A 75 -4.39 -18.43 -3.59
N ARG A 76 -5.12 -17.43 -4.07
CA ARG A 76 -4.64 -16.06 -4.25
C ARG A 76 -5.01 -15.22 -3.03
N MET A 77 -4.03 -14.47 -2.54
CA MET A 77 -4.16 -13.58 -1.40
C MET A 77 -3.75 -12.17 -1.82
N SER A 78 -4.50 -11.16 -1.39
CA SER A 78 -4.21 -9.76 -1.67
C SER A 78 -4.40 -8.92 -0.41
N PHE A 79 -3.41 -8.09 -0.10
CA PHE A 79 -3.35 -7.26 1.09
C PHE A 79 -3.14 -5.81 0.68
N THR A 80 -4.12 -4.96 0.95
CA THR A 80 -4.13 -3.54 0.58
C THR A 80 -3.92 -2.66 1.81
N ASN A 81 -3.03 -1.68 1.69
CA ASN A 81 -2.64 -0.66 2.67
C ASN A 81 -1.93 -1.18 3.94
N PHE A 82 -1.59 -2.47 4.02
CA PHE A 82 -0.80 -3.02 5.14
C PHE A 82 0.65 -2.52 5.16
N ASP A 83 1.16 -2.14 3.99
CA ASP A 83 2.48 -1.55 3.81
C ASP A 83 2.43 -0.48 2.71
N ASP A 84 3.02 0.69 2.96
CA ASP A 84 3.22 1.81 2.03
C ASP A 84 2.01 2.24 1.14
N LEU A 85 0.78 2.13 1.66
CA LEU A 85 -0.45 2.41 0.88
C LEU A 85 -0.53 1.63 -0.45
N ALA A 86 0.14 0.47 -0.50
CA ALA A 86 0.25 -0.37 -1.67
C ALA A 86 -0.71 -1.57 -1.59
N THR A 87 -0.72 -2.39 -2.64
CA THR A 87 -1.35 -3.71 -2.62
C THR A 87 -0.29 -4.76 -2.91
N ALA A 88 -0.09 -5.67 -1.97
CA ALA A 88 0.77 -6.83 -2.12
C ALA A 88 -0.10 -8.07 -2.37
N SER A 89 0.33 -8.96 -3.27
CA SER A 89 -0.42 -10.18 -3.57
C SER A 89 0.51 -11.38 -3.68
N LYS A 90 0.03 -12.54 -3.24
CA LYS A 90 0.74 -13.81 -3.32
C LYS A 90 -0.23 -14.93 -3.68
N SER A 91 0.19 -15.79 -4.59
CA SER A 91 -0.53 -17.03 -4.90
C SER A 91 0.27 -18.20 -4.34
N VAL A 92 -0.43 -19.14 -3.71
CA VAL A 92 0.17 -20.38 -3.21
C VAL A 92 -0.64 -21.58 -3.70
N PRO A 93 0.01 -22.70 -3.99
CA PRO A 93 -0.70 -23.93 -4.32
C PRO A 93 -1.29 -24.59 -3.05
N PRO A 94 -2.25 -25.52 -3.19
CA PRO A 94 -2.95 -26.14 -2.06
C PRO A 94 -2.05 -26.74 -0.98
N GLU A 95 -0.94 -27.36 -1.38
CA GLU A 95 0.01 -28.03 -0.48
C GLU A 95 0.75 -27.07 0.47
N GLN A 96 0.78 -25.77 0.15
CA GLN A 96 1.34 -24.74 1.01
C GLN A 96 0.30 -24.10 1.94
N VAL A 97 -0.98 -24.47 1.80
CA VAL A 97 -2.05 -23.97 2.67
C VAL A 97 -2.02 -24.77 3.97
N GLY A 98 -1.49 -24.17 5.03
CA GLY A 98 -1.42 -24.77 6.35
C GLY A 98 -0.95 -23.79 7.41
N VAL A 99 -0.62 -24.32 8.59
CA VAL A 99 -0.26 -23.54 9.79
C VAL A 99 0.90 -22.57 9.51
N ALA A 100 1.93 -23.01 8.79
CA ALA A 100 3.07 -22.17 8.46
C ALA A 100 2.66 -20.91 7.67
N LEU A 101 1.78 -21.07 6.67
CA LEU A 101 1.26 -19.94 5.89
C LEU A 101 0.41 -19.01 6.76
N TYR A 102 -0.43 -19.56 7.63
CA TYR A 102 -1.27 -18.75 8.52
C TYR A 102 -0.44 -17.92 9.49
N ASP A 103 0.64 -18.49 10.02
CA ASP A 103 1.60 -17.76 10.86
C ASP A 103 2.31 -16.65 10.09
N GLU A 104 2.72 -16.89 8.83
CA GLU A 104 3.30 -15.86 7.97
C GLU A 104 2.31 -14.73 7.68
N ILE A 105 1.04 -15.05 7.42
CA ILE A 105 -0.03 -14.07 7.27
C ILE A 105 -0.18 -13.25 8.53
N GLY A 106 -0.23 -13.89 9.71
CA GLY A 106 -0.31 -13.19 10.99
C GLY A 106 0.84 -12.21 11.19
N ARG A 107 2.09 -12.65 10.97
CA ARG A 107 3.28 -11.80 11.06
C ARG A 107 3.24 -10.63 10.09
N TYR A 108 2.80 -10.86 8.84
CA TYR A 108 2.66 -9.81 7.84
C TYR A 108 1.62 -8.76 8.26
N LEU A 109 0.44 -9.19 8.71
CA LEU A 109 -0.64 -8.29 9.15
C LEU A 109 -0.23 -7.46 10.38
N MET A 110 0.62 -8.01 11.26
CA MET A 110 1.16 -7.33 12.43
C MET A 110 2.40 -6.46 12.12
N ARG A 111 2.85 -6.42 10.87
CA ARG A 111 4.08 -5.74 10.43
C ARG A 111 5.33 -6.18 11.20
N ASP A 112 5.43 -7.49 11.46
CA ASP A 112 6.64 -8.07 12.04
C ASP A 112 7.85 -7.81 11.12
N PRO A 113 8.96 -7.26 11.62
CA PRO A 113 10.15 -6.99 10.81
C PRO A 113 10.75 -8.25 10.16
N ASN A 114 10.47 -9.43 10.71
CA ASN A 114 10.91 -10.72 10.20
C ASN A 114 9.89 -11.39 9.28
N GLN A 115 8.86 -10.68 8.82
CA GLN A 115 7.88 -11.23 7.88
C GLN A 115 8.56 -11.68 6.57
N GLN A 116 8.12 -12.83 6.05
CA GLN A 116 8.63 -13.41 4.82
C GLN A 116 7.51 -13.67 3.80
N LEU A 117 6.27 -13.30 4.12
CA LEU A 117 5.11 -13.66 3.31
C LEU A 117 5.29 -13.19 1.86
N MET A 118 5.76 -11.96 1.65
CA MET A 118 5.97 -11.39 0.31
C MET A 118 7.37 -11.62 -0.24
N ARG A 119 8.25 -12.31 0.49
CA ARG A 119 9.60 -12.62 0.00
C ARG A 119 9.54 -13.85 -0.87
N GLU A 120 10.05 -13.74 -2.09
CA GLU A 120 10.32 -14.91 -2.92
C GLU A 120 11.56 -15.64 -2.39
N THR A 121 11.42 -16.95 -2.17
CA THR A 121 12.54 -17.84 -1.88
C THR A 121 13.32 -18.03 -3.17
N LEU A 122 14.26 -17.12 -3.43
CA LEU A 122 15.17 -17.24 -4.57
C LEU A 122 16.19 -18.36 -4.29
N PRO A 123 16.38 -19.32 -5.21
CA PRO A 123 17.48 -20.27 -5.14
C PRO A 123 18.84 -19.56 -5.06
N GLU A 124 19.80 -20.14 -4.35
CA GLU A 124 21.10 -19.49 -4.09
C GLU A 124 21.90 -19.25 -5.38
N ASP A 125 21.75 -20.13 -6.37
CA ASP A 125 22.33 -19.97 -7.70
C ASP A 125 21.81 -18.72 -8.40
N TYR A 126 20.52 -18.43 -8.24
CA TYR A 126 19.88 -17.25 -8.84
C TYR A 126 20.28 -15.97 -8.12
N ARG A 127 20.43 -16.01 -6.78
CA ARG A 127 21.01 -14.90 -6.00
C ARG A 127 22.44 -14.59 -6.42
N SER A 128 23.24 -15.62 -6.66
CA SER A 128 24.63 -15.48 -7.09
C SER A 128 24.73 -14.82 -8.48
N GLN A 129 23.86 -15.20 -9.42
CA GLN A 129 23.76 -14.56 -10.73
C GLN A 129 23.29 -13.10 -10.66
N LEU A 130 22.32 -12.78 -9.79
CA LEU A 130 21.86 -11.41 -9.59
C LEU A 130 22.97 -10.52 -8.99
N ARG A 131 23.74 -11.02 -8.01
CA ARG A 131 24.89 -10.30 -7.44
C ARG A 131 25.95 -9.97 -8.49
N ALA A 132 26.21 -10.89 -9.42
CA ALA A 132 27.19 -10.71 -10.49
C ALA A 132 26.78 -9.66 -11.54
N ARG A 133 25.49 -9.33 -11.68
CA ARG A 133 24.97 -8.36 -12.66
C ARG A 133 24.78 -6.94 -12.11
N VAL A 134 24.95 -6.73 -10.80
CA VAL A 134 24.73 -5.45 -10.12
C VAL A 134 26.04 -4.68 -9.87
N GLN A 135 27.17 -5.20 -10.34
CA GLN A 135 28.44 -4.46 -10.46
C GLN A 135 28.59 -3.89 -11.87
#